data_AF-A0A529LUB0-F1
#
_entry.id   AF-A0A529LUB0-F1
#
_cell.length_a   1.000
_cell.length_b   1.000
_cell.length_c   1.000
_cell.angle_alpha   90.00
_cell.angle_beta   90.00
_cell.angle_gamma   90.00
#
_symmetry.space_group_name_H-M   'P 1'
#
loop_
_entity.id
_entity.type
_entity.pdbx_description
1 polymer ?
#
loop_
_entity_poly.entity_id
_entity_poly.type
_entity_poly.pdbx_seq_one_letter_code
_entity_poly.pdbx_strand_id
1 'polypeptide(L)'
;FGTRCEIKNMNSIRFIGQAIEYEARRQIAILEDGGKIDQETRLFDPNKGETRSMRSKEEAHDYRYFPDPDLLPLEFDQAYVDALAKDLPELPDDKKARLVDVLGLSAYDASVLVSEKPIADYFEKVAAGRDGKLAANWVINDLLGQLNKAGKDIENAPVSPE
;
A
#
# COMPACT_ATOMS: atom_id res chain seq x y z
N PHE A 1 20.65 -11.32 14.42
CA PHE A 1 19.80 -11.39 13.21
C PHE A 1 19.77 -12.83 12.72
N GLY A 2 18.61 -13.34 12.25
CA GLY A 2 18.48 -14.69 11.68
C GLY A 2 18.79 -14.75 10.18
N THR A 3 18.84 -15.96 9.60
CA THR A 3 19.03 -16.14 8.15
C THR A 3 17.79 -15.68 7.38
N ARG A 4 18.00 -14.93 6.28
CA ARG A 4 16.91 -14.35 5.47
C ARG A 4 16.51 -15.26 4.31
N CYS A 5 15.22 -15.49 4.13
CA CYS A 5 14.63 -15.97 2.87
C CYS A 5 14.00 -14.81 2.09
N GLU A 6 14.06 -14.86 0.76
CA GLU A 6 13.44 -13.86 -0.13
C GLU A 6 12.31 -14.53 -0.93
N ILE A 7 11.08 -14.02 -0.82
CA ILE A 7 9.93 -14.51 -1.61
C ILE A 7 9.72 -13.58 -2.80
N LYS A 8 9.75 -14.12 -4.02
CA LYS A 8 9.59 -13.36 -5.27
C LYS A 8 8.23 -13.61 -5.95
N ASN A 9 7.90 -12.74 -6.90
CA ASN A 9 6.73 -12.82 -7.78
C ASN A 9 5.38 -12.78 -7.04
N MET A 10 5.23 -11.81 -6.14
CA MET A 10 3.99 -11.56 -5.42
C MET A 10 3.10 -10.56 -6.16
N ASN A 11 1.89 -10.97 -6.51
CA ASN A 11 0.98 -10.19 -7.37
C ASN A 11 -0.22 -9.58 -6.61
N SER A 12 -0.30 -9.74 -5.29
CA SER A 12 -1.43 -9.25 -4.48
C SER A 12 -1.01 -9.03 -3.04
N ILE A 13 -1.50 -7.95 -2.43
CA ILE A 13 -1.30 -7.67 -0.99
C ILE A 13 -1.82 -8.83 -0.13
N ARG A 14 -2.95 -9.45 -0.52
CA ARG A 14 -3.48 -10.64 0.17
C ARG A 14 -2.49 -11.80 0.13
N PHE A 15 -1.91 -12.06 -1.03
CA PHE A 15 -0.91 -13.12 -1.19
C PHE A 15 0.38 -12.79 -0.43
N ILE A 16 0.78 -11.52 -0.37
CA ILE A 16 1.92 -11.08 0.46
C ILE A 16 1.69 -11.44 1.92
N GLY A 17 0.52 -11.11 2.48
CA GLY A 17 0.16 -11.49 3.85
C GLY A 17 0.21 -13.00 4.08
N GLN A 18 -0.42 -13.78 3.19
CA GLN A 18 -0.43 -15.25 3.29
C GLN A 18 0.97 -15.86 3.19
N ALA A 19 1.81 -15.36 2.29
CA ALA A 19 3.17 -15.84 2.11
C ALA A 19 4.06 -15.54 3.32
N ILE A 20 3.91 -14.34 3.91
CA ILE A 20 4.61 -13.97 5.14
C ILE A 20 4.18 -14.88 6.29
N GLU A 21 2.88 -15.10 6.48
CA GLU A 21 2.37 -15.98 7.53
C GLU A 21 2.89 -17.41 7.38
N TYR A 22 2.82 -17.97 6.16
CA TYR A 22 3.31 -19.31 5.89
C TYR A 22 4.81 -19.43 6.15
N GLU A 23 5.60 -18.50 5.63
CA GLU A 23 7.06 -18.54 5.75
C GLU A 23 7.51 -18.34 7.20
N ALA A 24 6.82 -17.48 7.97
CA ALA A 24 7.07 -17.33 9.39
C ALA A 24 6.85 -18.66 10.14
N ARG A 25 5.71 -19.33 9.91
CA ARG A 25 5.41 -20.65 10.53
C ARG A 25 6.44 -21.71 10.12
N ARG A 26 6.82 -21.76 8.84
CA ARG A 26 7.87 -22.67 8.34
C ARG A 26 9.19 -22.45 9.05
N GLN A 27 9.64 -21.20 9.14
CA GLN A 27 10.94 -20.89 9.77
C GLN A 27 10.92 -21.20 11.27
N ILE A 28 9.82 -20.90 11.96
CA ILE A 28 9.65 -21.27 13.37
C ILE A 28 9.78 -22.78 13.55
N ALA A 29 9.04 -23.59 12.77
CA ALA A 29 9.07 -25.05 12.88
C ALA A 29 10.49 -25.63 12.68
N ILE A 30 11.22 -25.16 11.64
CA ILE A 30 12.59 -25.62 11.40
C ILE A 30 13.52 -25.28 12.57
N LEU A 31 13.37 -24.09 13.16
CA LEU A 31 14.20 -23.64 14.29
C LEU A 31 13.86 -24.39 15.58
N GLU A 32 12.58 -24.66 15.85
CA GLU A 32 12.12 -25.41 17.02
C GLU A 32 12.54 -26.88 16.97
N ASP A 33 12.61 -27.47 15.77
CA ASP A 33 13.15 -28.82 15.54
C ASP A 33 14.69 -28.90 15.63
N GLY A 34 15.36 -27.81 15.99
CA GLY A 34 16.83 -27.72 16.10
C GLY A 34 17.56 -27.62 14.75
N GLY A 35 16.81 -27.39 13.67
CA GLY A 35 17.34 -27.15 12.34
C GLY A 35 17.91 -25.75 12.15
N LYS A 36 18.28 -25.43 10.91
CA LYS A 36 18.81 -24.12 10.51
C LYS A 36 18.08 -23.63 9.27
N ILE A 37 17.87 -22.32 9.20
CA ILE A 37 17.31 -21.67 8.02
C ILE A 37 18.43 -21.42 7.02
N ASP A 38 18.26 -21.94 5.81
CA ASP A 38 19.13 -21.64 4.68
C ASP A 38 18.68 -20.36 3.96
N GLN A 39 19.65 -19.66 3.39
CA GLN A 39 19.37 -18.48 2.58
C GLN A 39 18.83 -18.89 1.21
N GLU A 40 17.52 -18.69 1.00
CA GLU A 40 16.82 -19.17 -0.19
C GLU A 40 16.11 -18.05 -0.96
N THR A 41 15.96 -18.25 -2.27
CA THR A 41 14.94 -17.55 -3.06
C THR A 41 13.74 -18.48 -3.21
N ARG A 42 12.57 -18.04 -2.74
CA ARG A 42 11.33 -18.80 -2.70
C ARG A 42 10.27 -18.14 -3.57
N LEU A 43 9.26 -18.91 -3.96
CA LEU A 43 8.04 -18.45 -4.61
C LEU A 43 6.84 -18.79 -3.75
N PHE A 44 5.74 -18.08 -3.94
CA PHE A 44 4.46 -18.41 -3.33
C PHE A 44 3.53 -19.09 -4.34
N ASP A 45 2.91 -20.20 -3.95
CA ASP A 45 1.84 -20.85 -4.70
C ASP A 45 0.48 -20.45 -4.08
N PRO A 46 -0.30 -19.56 -4.72
CA PRO A 46 -1.57 -19.10 -4.17
C PRO A 46 -2.67 -20.17 -4.15
N ASN A 47 -2.54 -21.25 -4.93
CA ASN A 47 -3.51 -22.34 -4.94
C ASN A 47 -3.35 -23.24 -3.72
N LYS A 48 -2.09 -23.44 -3.29
CA LYS A 48 -1.76 -24.27 -2.11
C LYS A 48 -1.60 -23.45 -0.84
N GLY A 49 -1.33 -22.15 -0.96
CA GLY A 49 -1.04 -21.28 0.18
C GLY A 49 0.35 -21.53 0.78
N GLU A 50 1.31 -21.97 -0.01
CA GLU A 50 2.62 -22.44 0.45
C GLU A 50 3.78 -21.72 -0.26
N THR A 51 4.92 -21.59 0.43
CA THR A 51 6.17 -21.17 -0.20
C THR A 51 6.95 -22.38 -0.71
N ARG A 52 7.51 -22.28 -1.92
CA ARG A 52 8.39 -23.30 -2.52
C ARG A 52 9.78 -22.73 -2.78
N SER A 53 10.81 -23.50 -2.49
CA SER A 53 12.18 -23.12 -2.86
C SER A 53 12.34 -23.15 -4.38
N MET A 54 12.95 -22.13 -4.96
CA MET A 54 13.27 -22.09 -6.40
C MET A 54 14.75 -22.44 -6.63
N ARG A 55 15.64 -21.84 -5.85
CA ARG A 55 17.10 -22.06 -5.90
C ARG A 55 17.72 -21.79 -4.54
N SER A 56 18.71 -22.59 -4.15
CA SER A 56 19.66 -22.22 -3.09
C SER A 56 20.48 -21.03 -3.57
N LYS A 57 20.64 -20.00 -2.74
CA LYS A 57 21.64 -18.95 -3.00
C LYS A 57 22.98 -19.49 -2.52
N GLU A 58 23.64 -20.32 -3.32
CA GLU A 58 25.00 -20.78 -2.99
C GLU A 58 26.02 -19.62 -3.10
N GLU A 59 25.76 -18.61 -3.94
CA GLU A 59 26.61 -17.42 -4.05
C GLU A 59 25.76 -16.16 -4.27
N ALA A 60 26.07 -15.07 -3.55
CA ALA A 60 25.48 -13.77 -3.84
C ALA A 60 26.01 -13.30 -5.22
N HIS A 61 25.12 -12.96 -6.15
CA HIS A 61 25.54 -12.46 -7.45
C HIS A 61 26.33 -11.16 -7.28
N ASP A 62 27.61 -11.18 -7.67
CA ASP A 62 28.40 -9.96 -7.80
C ASP A 62 27.95 -9.21 -9.06
N TYR A 63 27.12 -8.18 -8.84
CA TYR A 63 26.62 -7.32 -9.91
C TYR A 63 27.68 -6.35 -10.44
N ARG A 64 28.87 -6.28 -9.81
CA ARG A 64 29.99 -5.41 -10.23
C ARG A 64 29.55 -3.98 -10.48
N TYR A 65 28.83 -3.41 -9.51
CA TYR A 65 28.32 -2.03 -9.61
C TYR A 65 29.46 -1.06 -9.91
N PHE A 66 29.26 -0.23 -10.94
CA PHE A 66 30.11 0.90 -11.28
C PHE A 66 29.23 2.03 -11.82
N PRO A 67 29.65 3.31 -11.71
CA PRO A 67 28.93 4.41 -12.34
C PRO A 67 28.84 4.18 -13.85
N ASP A 68 27.64 4.31 -14.40
CA ASP A 68 27.42 4.19 -15.84
C ASP A 68 28.22 5.31 -16.55
N PRO A 69 29.25 4.98 -17.35
CA PRO A 69 30.15 5.97 -17.94
C PRO A 69 29.47 6.76 -19.07
N ASP A 70 28.37 6.25 -19.61
CA ASP A 70 27.58 6.90 -20.65
C ASP A 70 26.58 7.91 -20.07
N LEU A 71 26.37 7.90 -18.75
CA LEU A 71 25.46 8.80 -18.04
C LEU A 71 26.25 9.71 -17.09
N LEU A 72 26.19 11.01 -17.36
CA LEU A 72 26.64 12.00 -16.39
C LEU A 72 25.79 11.92 -15.10
N PRO A 73 26.35 12.29 -13.94
CA PRO A 73 25.57 12.39 -12.71
C PRO A 73 24.33 13.27 -12.91
N LEU A 74 23.19 12.77 -12.44
CA LEU A 74 21.95 13.53 -12.46
C LEU A 74 21.92 14.47 -11.24
N GLU A 75 22.06 15.76 -11.51
CA GLU A 75 22.05 16.81 -10.48
C GLU A 75 20.72 17.58 -10.51
N PHE A 76 20.11 17.76 -9.34
CA PHE A 76 18.94 18.61 -9.15
C PHE A 76 19.31 19.76 -8.23
N ASP A 77 18.97 21.00 -8.61
CA ASP A 77 19.13 22.14 -7.72
C ASP A 77 17.99 22.22 -6.70
N GLN A 78 18.21 22.97 -5.61
CA GLN A 78 17.20 23.12 -4.57
C GLN A 78 15.96 23.86 -5.09
N ALA A 79 16.12 24.77 -6.06
CA ALA A 79 15.01 25.53 -6.63
C ALA A 79 14.00 24.61 -7.34
N TYR A 80 14.48 23.57 -8.03
CA TYR A 80 13.68 22.53 -8.66
C TYR A 80 12.90 21.71 -7.63
N VAL A 81 13.56 21.28 -6.55
CA VAL A 81 12.90 20.54 -5.45
C VAL A 81 11.83 21.39 -4.77
N ASP A 82 12.14 22.65 -4.48
CA ASP A 82 11.21 23.59 -3.85
C ASP A 82 10.02 23.91 -4.74
N ALA A 83 10.20 23.91 -6.07
CA ALA A 83 9.09 24.06 -7.01
C ALA A 83 8.14 22.84 -6.95
N LEU A 84 8.67 21.61 -6.99
CA LEU A 84 7.86 20.39 -6.87
C LEU A 84 7.12 20.31 -5.54
N ALA A 85 7.75 20.72 -4.45
CA ALA A 85 7.14 20.69 -3.13
C ALA A 85 5.90 21.60 -3.02
N LYS A 86 5.83 22.68 -3.81
CA LYS A 86 4.67 23.59 -3.83
C LYS A 86 3.43 22.98 -4.50
N ASP A 87 3.65 22.08 -5.46
CA ASP A 87 2.58 21.41 -6.20
C ASP A 87 2.16 20.08 -5.57
N LEU A 88 2.85 19.65 -4.51
CA LEU A 88 2.54 18.41 -3.80
C LEU A 88 1.18 18.54 -3.09
N PRO A 89 0.17 17.72 -3.44
CA PRO A 89 -1.11 17.72 -2.74
C PRO A 89 -0.96 17.21 -1.30
N GLU A 90 -1.95 17.52 -0.47
CA GLU A 90 -2.05 16.99 0.88
C GLU A 90 -1.95 15.46 0.88
N LEU A 91 -1.03 14.92 1.68
CA LEU A 91 -0.80 13.48 1.77
C LEU A 91 -1.95 12.79 2.53
N PRO A 92 -2.20 11.48 2.30
CA PRO A 92 -3.31 10.78 2.93
C PRO A 92 -3.31 10.82 4.47
N ASP A 93 -2.12 10.74 5.09
CA ASP A 93 -2.00 10.78 6.56
C ASP A 93 -2.33 12.17 7.13
N ASP A 94 -1.84 13.23 6.48
CA ASP A 94 -2.13 14.61 6.86
C ASP A 94 -3.62 14.92 6.66
N LYS A 95 -4.18 14.49 5.52
CA LYS A 95 -5.62 14.62 5.23
C LYS A 95 -6.45 13.88 6.27
N LYS A 96 -6.09 12.65 6.61
CA LYS A 96 -6.79 11.86 7.65
C LYS A 96 -6.78 12.59 8.98
N ALA A 97 -5.63 13.09 9.42
CA ALA A 97 -5.52 13.86 10.65
C ALA A 97 -6.41 15.11 10.62
N ARG A 98 -6.36 15.88 9.52
CA ARG A 98 -7.23 17.05 9.33
C ARG A 98 -8.71 16.71 9.36
N LEU A 99 -9.14 15.62 8.71
CA LEU A 99 -10.55 15.21 8.70
C LEU A 99 -11.03 14.82 10.11
N VAL A 100 -10.18 14.19 10.92
CA VAL A 100 -10.48 13.89 12.33
C VAL A 100 -10.59 15.18 13.14
N ASP A 101 -9.60 16.07 13.03
CA ASP A 101 -9.51 17.27 13.87
C ASP A 101 -10.54 18.34 13.51
N VAL A 102 -10.78 18.57 12.22
CA VAL A 102 -11.65 19.66 11.72
C VAL A 102 -13.11 19.23 11.63
N LEU A 103 -13.38 18.00 11.20
CA LEU A 103 -14.76 17.51 10.99
C LEU A 103 -15.24 16.58 12.11
N GLY A 104 -14.39 16.26 13.10
CA GLY A 104 -14.75 15.38 14.21
C GLY A 104 -15.05 13.95 13.78
N LEU A 105 -14.48 13.50 12.66
CA LEU A 105 -14.67 12.14 12.16
C LEU A 105 -13.92 11.13 13.02
N SER A 106 -14.41 9.91 13.06
CA SER A 106 -13.63 8.82 13.67
C SER A 106 -12.38 8.53 12.83
N ALA A 107 -11.32 8.04 13.47
CA ALA A 107 -10.10 7.64 12.76
C ALA A 107 -10.36 6.54 11.72
N TYR A 108 -11.41 5.73 11.94
CA TYR A 108 -11.87 4.72 10.99
C TYR A 108 -12.51 5.37 9.76
N ASP A 109 -13.51 6.22 9.94
CA ASP A 109 -14.21 6.88 8.81
C ASP A 109 -13.25 7.71 7.97
N ALA A 110 -12.36 8.48 8.63
CA ALA A 110 -11.34 9.25 7.95
C ALA A 110 -10.41 8.34 7.13
N SER A 111 -10.02 7.17 7.64
CA SER A 111 -9.18 6.21 6.90
C SER A 111 -9.86 5.64 5.66
N VAL A 112 -11.19 5.43 5.70
CA VAL A 112 -11.95 4.99 4.53
C VAL A 112 -12.01 6.11 3.49
N LEU A 113 -12.27 7.34 3.91
CA LEU A 113 -12.38 8.50 3.01
C LEU A 113 -11.06 8.87 2.32
N VAL A 114 -9.91 8.62 2.96
CA VAL A 114 -8.58 8.88 2.37
C VAL A 114 -7.95 7.65 1.71
N SER A 115 -8.69 6.54 1.60
CA SER A 115 -8.16 5.30 1.02
C SER A 115 -7.75 5.46 -0.45
N GLU A 116 -8.51 6.28 -1.18
CA GLU A 116 -8.22 6.67 -2.57
C GLU A 116 -8.47 8.17 -2.75
N LYS A 117 -7.62 8.83 -3.53
CA LYS A 117 -7.75 10.26 -3.81
C LYS A 117 -9.13 10.66 -4.38
N PRO A 118 -9.72 9.93 -5.35
CA PRO A 118 -11.04 10.26 -5.87
C PRO A 118 -12.15 10.22 -4.81
N ILE A 119 -12.07 9.31 -3.83
CA ILE A 119 -13.04 9.24 -2.73
C ILE A 119 -12.91 10.47 -1.84
N ALA A 120 -11.68 10.85 -1.48
CA ALA A 120 -11.42 12.04 -0.68
C ALA A 120 -11.92 13.30 -1.38
N ASP A 121 -11.59 13.47 -2.66
CA ASP A 121 -11.99 14.63 -3.46
C ASP A 121 -13.53 14.71 -3.61
N TYR A 122 -14.22 13.57 -3.76
CA TYR A 122 -15.68 13.51 -3.79
C TYR A 122 -16.28 13.90 -2.45
N PHE A 123 -15.79 13.32 -1.36
CA PHE A 123 -16.29 13.59 -0.01
C PHE A 123 -16.14 15.06 0.38
N GLU A 124 -15.00 15.68 0.10
CA GLU A 124 -14.77 17.09 0.46
C GLU A 124 -15.75 18.04 -0.26
N LYS A 125 -16.11 17.72 -1.51
CA LYS A 125 -17.18 18.44 -2.22
C LYS A 125 -18.55 18.22 -1.59
N VAL A 126 -18.87 16.98 -1.19
CA VAL A 126 -20.14 16.69 -0.50
C VAL A 126 -20.21 17.41 0.84
N ALA A 127 -19.12 17.43 1.61
CA ALA A 127 -19.07 18.03 2.94
C ALA A 127 -19.04 19.57 2.91
N ALA A 128 -18.75 20.20 1.77
CA ALA A 128 -18.63 21.65 1.64
C ALA A 128 -19.94 22.35 2.06
N GLY A 129 -19.90 23.07 3.18
CA GLY A 129 -21.05 23.79 3.74
C GLY A 129 -22.13 22.88 4.36
N ARG A 130 -21.83 21.60 4.60
CA ARG A 130 -22.75 20.60 5.18
C ARG A 130 -22.15 19.99 6.45
N ASP A 131 -22.94 19.20 7.17
CA ASP A 131 -22.45 18.44 8.33
C ASP A 131 -21.48 17.35 7.85
N GLY A 132 -20.21 17.46 8.25
CA GLY A 132 -19.14 16.56 7.79
C GLY A 132 -19.35 15.11 8.22
N LYS A 133 -19.97 14.86 9.38
CA LYS A 133 -20.24 13.51 9.87
C LYS A 133 -21.39 12.87 9.11
N LEU A 134 -22.44 13.63 8.83
CA LEU A 134 -23.55 13.17 8.00
C LEU A 134 -23.09 12.88 6.57
N ALA A 135 -22.28 13.77 5.99
CA ALA A 135 -21.67 13.56 4.68
C ALA A 135 -20.79 12.30 4.65
N ALA A 136 -19.95 12.09 5.67
CA ALA A 136 -19.08 10.92 5.76
C ALA A 136 -19.91 9.63 5.84
N ASN A 137 -20.92 9.60 6.70
CA ASN A 137 -21.80 8.44 6.84
C ASN A 137 -22.49 8.08 5.52
N TRP A 138 -22.98 9.07 4.79
CA TRP A 138 -23.66 8.85 3.50
C TRP A 138 -22.67 8.37 2.42
N VAL A 139 -21.50 9.00 2.31
CA VAL A 139 -20.49 8.58 1.34
C VAL A 139 -20.04 7.15 1.63
N ILE A 140 -19.71 6.83 2.89
CA ILE A 140 -19.16 5.54 3.27
C ILE A 140 -20.21 4.42 3.18
N ASN A 141 -21.36 4.59 3.81
CA ASN A 141 -22.32 3.50 3.99
C ASN A 141 -23.25 3.34 2.78
N ASP A 142 -23.70 4.45 2.20
CA ASP A 142 -24.66 4.44 1.09
C ASP A 142 -23.96 4.43 -0.26
N LEU A 143 -23.20 5.48 -0.58
CA LEU A 143 -22.63 5.66 -1.93
C LEU A 143 -21.61 4.57 -2.26
N LEU A 144 -20.53 4.44 -1.47
CA LEU A 144 -19.49 3.43 -1.71
C LEU A 144 -20.06 2.01 -1.63
N GLY A 145 -21.01 1.77 -0.71
CA GLY A 145 -21.72 0.50 -0.60
C GLY A 145 -22.49 0.13 -1.87
N GLN A 146 -23.20 1.09 -2.48
CA GLN A 146 -23.95 0.85 -3.72
C GLN A 146 -23.04 0.75 -4.94
N LEU A 147 -21.98 1.55 -5.02
CA LEU A 147 -21.00 1.48 -6.10
C LEU A 147 -20.32 0.11 -6.14
N ASN A 148 -19.90 -0.40 -4.98
CA ASN A 148 -19.33 -1.74 -4.88
C ASN A 148 -20.32 -2.83 -5.36
N LYS A 149 -21.60 -2.75 -4.98
CA LYS A 149 -22.65 -3.68 -5.48
C LYS A 149 -22.86 -3.60 -6.98
N ALA A 150 -22.69 -2.41 -7.55
CA ALA A 150 -22.80 -2.17 -8.98
C ALA A 150 -21.50 -2.45 -9.76
N GLY A 151 -20.40 -2.82 -9.07
CA GLY A 151 -19.08 -2.99 -9.68
C GLY A 151 -18.51 -1.71 -10.29
N LYS A 152 -18.85 -0.55 -9.70
CA LYS A 152 -18.40 0.77 -10.13
C LYS A 152 -17.47 1.39 -9.09
N ASP A 153 -16.60 2.28 -9.54
CA ASP A 153 -15.80 3.16 -8.69
C ASP A 153 -16.50 4.52 -8.49
N ILE A 154 -15.91 5.35 -7.64
CA ILE A 154 -16.41 6.69 -7.34
C ILE A 154 -16.29 7.66 -8.53
N GLU A 155 -15.34 7.43 -9.44
CA GLU A 155 -15.17 8.25 -10.64
C GLU A 155 -16.31 8.02 -11.65
N ASN A 156 -16.89 6.82 -11.66
CA ASN A 156 -18.02 6.43 -12.47
C ASN A 156 -19.36 6.46 -11.69
N ALA A 157 -19.40 7.21 -10.59
CA ALA A 157 -20.61 7.38 -9.82
C ALA A 157 -21.71 8.07 -10.66
N PRO A 158 -22.96 7.55 -10.66
CA PRO A 158 -24.06 8.17 -11.40
C PRO A 158 -24.61 9.43 -10.71
N VAL A 159 -24.13 9.73 -9.50
CA VAL A 159 -24.52 10.88 -8.70
C VAL A 159 -23.27 11.74 -8.54
N SER A 160 -23.40 13.04 -8.79
CA SER A 160 -22.33 14.00 -8.59
C SER A 160 -22.31 14.50 -7.14
N PRO A 161 -21.19 15.05 -6.65
CA PRO A 161 -21.08 15.50 -5.27
C PRO A 161 -21.85 16.80 -4.93
N GLU A 162 -22.33 17.54 -5.94
CA GLU A 162 -23.16 18.75 -5.82
C GLU A 162 -24.61 18.44 -5.41
#